data_AF-A0A0K8SPN6-F1
#
_entry.id   AF-A0A0K8SPN6-F1
#
_cell.length_a   1.000
_cell.length_b   1.000
_cell.length_c   1.000
_cell.angle_alpha   90.00
_cell.angle_beta   90.00
_cell.angle_gamma   90.00
#
_symmetry.space_group_name_H-M   'P 1'
#
loop_
_entity.id
_entity.type
_entity.pdbx_description
1 polymer ?
#
loop_
_entity_poly.entity_id
_entity_poly.type
_entity_poly.pdbx_seq_one_letter_code
_entity_poly.pdbx_strand_id
1 'polypeptide(L)'
;MYDWWLRLESMDASRLPKICYSQLKALAGRGEVDIRYNWAHQMKTLLDETELSDLWETTDLATLKKNKKIFLNRLSDSLRTQDADRARLSSYNVAPRNYSSPSGQCAGYLSFPVPLYAKRLLAQVRTAGSSYSRVTLSRIVNVFDNSNSCSICNTGESDSLFHLLGRCPIFRSERRRFFAAASMEDDEVGRTLELSQLETLHNTVGYLQTVLRQRAFIVTEGNIALR
;
A
#
# COMPACT_ATOMS: atom_id res chain seq x y z
N MET A 1 -2.65 23.99 4.63
CA MET A 1 -2.29 24.49 5.98
C MET A 1 -1.21 25.56 5.93
N TYR A 2 -0.03 25.29 5.36
CA TYR A 2 1.09 26.25 5.30
C TYR A 2 0.73 27.61 4.63
N ASP A 3 0.04 27.60 3.49
CA ASP A 3 -0.39 28.85 2.83
C ASP A 3 -1.37 29.68 3.65
N TRP A 4 -2.20 29.02 4.45
CA TRP A 4 -3.10 29.71 5.36
C TRP A 4 -2.33 30.35 6.51
N TRP A 5 -1.35 29.64 7.07
CA TRP A 5 -0.46 30.19 8.08
C TRP A 5 0.31 31.41 7.56
N LEU A 6 0.87 31.37 6.35
CA LEU A 6 1.52 32.53 5.73
C LEU A 6 0.59 33.74 5.61
N ARG A 7 -0.67 33.52 5.21
CA ARG A 7 -1.67 34.60 5.13
C ARG A 7 -1.98 35.18 6.51
N LEU A 8 -2.09 34.35 7.53
CA LEU A 8 -2.31 34.80 8.90
C LEU A 8 -1.10 35.56 9.43
N GLU A 9 0.12 35.17 9.10
CA GLU A 9 1.31 35.92 9.51
C GLU A 9 1.38 37.30 8.87
N SER A 10 0.88 37.45 7.63
CA SER A 10 0.84 38.73 6.93
C SER A 10 -0.36 39.61 7.25
N MET A 11 -1.30 39.15 8.07
CA MET A 11 -2.48 39.93 8.44
C MET A 11 -2.17 40.93 9.55
N ASP A 12 -2.81 42.10 9.47
CA ASP A 12 -2.80 43.09 10.54
C ASP A 12 -3.36 42.52 11.86
N ALA A 13 -2.79 42.95 12.99
CA ALA A 13 -3.13 42.46 14.33
C ALA A 13 -4.58 42.74 14.74
N SER A 14 -5.22 43.76 14.16
CA SER A 14 -6.64 44.10 14.44
C SER A 14 -7.62 43.14 13.76
N ARG A 15 -7.18 42.34 12.79
CA ARG A 15 -8.07 41.44 12.06
C ARG A 15 -8.44 40.24 12.91
N LEU A 16 -9.75 39.95 13.00
CA LEU A 16 -10.28 38.83 13.77
C LEU A 16 -9.56 37.48 13.51
N PRO A 17 -9.25 37.06 12.25
CA PRO A 17 -8.52 35.83 12.02
C PRO A 17 -7.11 35.81 12.66
N LYS A 18 -6.40 36.94 12.68
CA LYS A 18 -5.10 37.07 13.34
C LYS A 18 -5.24 36.95 14.85
N ILE A 19 -6.26 37.59 15.43
CA ILE A 19 -6.56 37.50 16.86
C ILE A 19 -6.84 36.05 17.27
N CYS A 20 -7.73 35.36 16.53
CA CYS A 20 -8.03 33.95 16.77
C CYS A 20 -6.78 33.06 16.64
N TYR A 21 -5.97 33.28 15.60
CA TYR A 21 -4.71 32.56 15.41
C TYR A 21 -3.74 32.77 16.58
N SER A 22 -3.53 34.01 17.03
CA SER A 22 -2.65 34.31 18.16
C SER A 22 -3.11 33.61 19.45
N GLN A 23 -4.43 33.56 19.69
CA GLN A 23 -4.97 32.81 20.82
C GLN A 23 -4.72 31.30 20.69
N LEU A 24 -4.95 30.72 19.51
CA LEU A 24 -4.65 29.30 19.25
C LEU A 24 -3.16 28.97 19.41
N LYS A 25 -2.27 29.88 18.97
CA LYS A 25 -0.81 29.76 19.13
C LYS A 25 -0.40 29.80 20.61
N ALA A 26 -0.96 30.73 21.38
CA ALA A 26 -0.72 30.82 22.83
C ALA A 26 -1.23 29.59 23.58
N LEU A 27 -2.41 29.09 23.19
CA LEU A 27 -3.02 27.87 23.75
C LEU A 27 -2.20 26.62 23.43
N ALA A 28 -1.60 26.53 22.23
CA ALA A 28 -0.72 25.42 21.87
C ALA A 28 0.51 25.30 22.79
N GLY A 29 1.00 26.42 23.34
CA GLY A 29 2.12 26.44 24.28
C GLY A 29 1.81 25.94 25.70
N ARG A 30 0.53 25.78 26.06
CA ARG A 30 0.10 25.42 27.44
C ARG A 30 -0.07 23.92 27.68
N GLY A 31 0.06 23.08 26.64
CA GLY A 31 0.03 21.61 26.77
C GLY A 31 -1.32 20.96 27.09
N GLU A 32 -2.34 21.71 27.51
CA GLU A 32 -3.65 21.18 27.95
C GLU A 32 -4.71 21.09 26.84
N VAL A 33 -4.33 21.30 25.57
CA VAL A 33 -5.29 21.43 24.47
C VAL A 33 -5.32 20.19 23.61
N ASP A 34 -6.52 19.65 23.38
CA ASP A 34 -6.74 18.58 22.41
C ASP A 34 -6.30 19.05 21.01
N ILE A 35 -5.21 18.45 20.53
CA ILE A 35 -4.58 18.76 19.24
C ILE A 35 -5.57 18.67 18.07
N ARG A 36 -6.61 17.81 18.16
CA ARG A 36 -7.60 17.61 17.09
C ARG A 36 -8.40 18.88 16.79
N TYR A 37 -8.57 19.75 17.77
CA TYR A 37 -9.36 20.99 17.65
C TYR A 37 -8.51 22.26 17.55
N ASN A 38 -7.17 22.14 17.63
CA ASN A 38 -6.25 23.27 17.50
C ASN A 38 -5.33 23.07 16.29
N TRP A 39 -5.73 23.64 15.14
CA TRP A 39 -4.93 23.55 13.92
C TRP A 39 -3.56 24.24 14.04
N ALA A 40 -3.42 25.25 14.92
CA ALA A 40 -2.12 25.91 15.16
C ALA A 40 -1.17 24.94 15.85
N HIS A 41 -1.66 24.17 16.83
CA HIS A 41 -0.90 23.08 17.44
C HIS A 41 -0.51 22.02 16.40
N GLN A 42 -1.45 21.58 15.55
CA GLN A 42 -1.15 20.63 14.46
C GLN A 42 -0.05 21.16 13.53
N MET A 43 -0.12 22.44 13.14
CA MET A 43 0.90 23.07 12.30
C MET A 43 2.28 23.08 12.98
N LYS A 44 2.33 23.35 14.29
CA LYS A 44 3.57 23.28 15.08
C LYS A 44 4.14 21.86 15.10
N THR A 45 3.31 20.85 15.38
CA THR A 45 3.73 19.44 15.36
C THR A 45 4.32 19.04 14.00
N LEU A 46 3.71 19.49 12.88
CA LEU A 46 4.26 19.23 11.56
C LEU A 46 5.61 19.94 11.32
N LEU A 47 5.84 21.12 11.90
CA LEU A 47 7.15 21.77 11.86
C LEU A 47 8.18 21.01 12.68
N ASP A 48 7.79 20.50 13.84
CA ASP A 48 8.64 19.66 14.69
C ASP A 48 9.03 18.36 13.98
N GLU A 49 8.06 17.67 13.36
CA GLU A 49 8.28 16.46 12.55
C GLU A 49 9.19 16.68 11.33
N THR A 50 9.30 17.93 10.86
CA THR A 50 10.12 18.30 9.70
C THR A 50 11.40 19.02 10.08
N GLU A 51 11.78 19.05 11.36
CA GLU A 51 12.97 19.74 11.87
C GLU A 51 13.02 21.22 11.44
N LEU A 52 11.86 21.88 11.50
CA LEU A 52 11.66 23.29 11.16
C LEU A 52 10.94 24.04 12.29
N SER A 53 11.06 23.56 13.53
CA SER A 53 10.46 24.16 14.73
C SER A 53 10.79 25.64 14.89
N ASP A 54 12.01 26.06 14.50
CA ASP A 54 12.46 27.45 14.58
C ASP A 54 11.60 28.41 13.75
N LEU A 55 10.95 27.92 12.69
CA LEU A 55 10.03 28.72 11.88
C LEU A 55 8.76 29.11 12.67
N TRP A 56 8.40 28.38 13.72
CA TRP A 56 7.20 28.66 14.50
C TRP A 56 7.25 30.02 15.19
N GLU A 57 8.42 30.41 15.69
CA GLU A 57 8.64 31.70 16.38
C GLU A 57 9.02 32.83 15.42
N THR A 58 9.30 32.50 14.16
CA THR A 58 9.70 33.49 13.15
C THR A 58 8.51 34.33 12.70
N THR A 59 8.64 35.66 12.78
CA THR A 59 7.68 36.62 12.21
C THR A 59 8.07 37.10 10.80
N ASP A 60 9.29 36.80 10.36
CA ASP A 60 9.77 37.15 9.02
C ASP A 60 9.10 36.31 7.93
N LEU A 61 8.18 36.96 7.21
CA LEU A 61 7.46 36.38 6.08
C LEU A 61 8.39 35.93 4.94
N ALA A 62 9.54 36.59 4.74
CA ALA A 62 10.47 36.21 3.69
C ALA A 62 11.10 34.83 4.00
N THR A 63 11.54 34.63 5.23
CA THR A 63 12.05 33.35 5.73
C THR A 63 11.00 32.25 5.65
N LEU A 64 9.76 32.50 6.06
CA LEU A 64 8.68 31.50 5.97
C LEU A 64 8.40 31.10 4.50
N LYS A 65 8.31 32.07 3.59
CA LYS A 65 8.10 31.80 2.16
C LYS A 65 9.25 30.99 1.55
N LYS A 66 10.49 31.32 1.89
CA LYS A 66 11.69 30.60 1.42
C LYS A 66 11.69 29.13 1.86
N ASN A 67 11.25 28.86 3.09
CA ASN A 67 11.25 27.52 3.66
C ASN A 67 10.03 26.67 3.31
N LYS A 68 8.98 27.23 2.72
CA LYS A 68 7.77 26.48 2.30
C LYS A 68 8.11 25.21 1.51
N LYS A 69 8.99 25.32 0.50
CA LYS A 69 9.35 24.17 -0.34
C LYS A 69 10.09 23.09 0.45
N ILE A 70 10.96 23.49 1.36
CA ILE A 70 11.72 22.58 2.24
C ILE A 70 10.75 21.84 3.16
N PHE A 71 9.84 22.57 3.81
CA PHE A 71 8.80 21.99 4.67
C PHE A 71 7.97 20.94 3.92
N LEU A 72 7.43 21.29 2.74
CA LEU A 72 6.57 20.38 1.98
C LEU A 72 7.31 19.12 1.52
N ASN A 73 8.58 19.25 1.12
CA ASN A 73 9.40 18.10 0.75
C ASN A 73 9.66 17.19 1.95
N ARG A 74 10.12 17.75 3.08
CA ARG A 74 10.38 16.98 4.31
C ARG A 74 9.13 16.29 4.84
N LEU A 75 7.99 16.98 4.83
CA LEU A 75 6.72 16.39 5.23
C LEU A 75 6.33 15.23 4.30
N SER A 76 6.47 15.42 2.99
CA SER A 76 6.21 14.36 2.01
C SER A 76 7.10 13.13 2.24
N ASP A 77 8.38 13.33 2.55
CA ASP A 77 9.33 12.23 2.77
C ASP A 77 9.08 11.52 4.09
N SER A 78 8.74 12.26 5.16
CA SER A 78 8.32 11.70 6.45
C SER A 78 7.08 10.81 6.28
N LEU A 79 6.03 11.31 5.61
CA LEU A 79 4.81 10.54 5.37
C LEU A 79 5.07 9.27 4.54
N ARG A 80 5.90 9.35 3.49
CA ARG A 80 6.29 8.17 2.70
C ARG A 80 7.04 7.13 3.52
N THR A 81 7.93 7.60 4.41
CA THR A 81 8.68 6.71 5.30
C THR A 81 7.74 6.00 6.27
N GLN A 82 6.80 6.74 6.88
CA GLN A 82 5.79 6.16 7.75
C GLN A 82 4.92 5.12 7.03
N ASP A 83 4.48 5.41 5.80
CA ASP A 83 3.70 4.47 4.99
C ASP A 83 4.51 3.22 4.64
N ALA A 84 5.77 3.37 4.26
CA ALA A 84 6.67 2.25 3.98
C ALA A 84 6.91 1.38 5.23
N ASP A 85 7.10 2.00 6.40
CA ASP A 85 7.27 1.30 7.67
C ASP A 85 5.99 0.55 8.07
N ARG A 86 4.82 1.18 7.96
CA ARG A 86 3.53 0.54 8.21
C ARG A 86 3.29 -0.64 7.27
N ALA A 87 3.60 -0.49 5.99
CA ALA A 87 3.50 -1.57 5.02
C ALA A 87 4.45 -2.73 5.37
N ARG A 88 5.70 -2.43 5.77
CA ARG A 88 6.70 -3.43 6.18
C ARG A 88 6.28 -4.20 7.43
N LEU A 89 5.66 -3.52 8.40
CA LEU A 89 5.24 -4.08 9.68
C LEU A 89 3.83 -4.70 9.64
N SER A 90 3.13 -4.61 8.51
CA SER A 90 1.78 -5.15 8.38
C SER A 90 1.76 -6.67 8.53
N SER A 91 0.98 -7.17 9.48
CA SER A 91 0.70 -8.61 9.62
C SER A 91 -0.31 -9.12 8.58
N TYR A 92 -1.02 -8.22 7.90
CA TYR A 92 -2.08 -8.57 6.97
C TYR A 92 -1.54 -9.11 5.65
N ASN A 93 -0.54 -8.46 5.04
CA ASN A 93 -0.02 -8.83 3.73
C ASN A 93 1.50 -9.08 3.80
N VAL A 94 1.90 -10.32 3.54
CA VAL A 94 3.30 -10.76 3.56
C VAL A 94 3.95 -10.61 2.17
N ALA A 95 3.17 -10.43 1.09
CA ALA A 95 3.64 -10.30 -0.30
C ALA A 95 3.64 -8.85 -0.83
N PRO A 96 4.62 -8.51 -1.66
CA PRO A 96 5.99 -8.22 -1.28
C PRO A 96 6.08 -6.87 -0.55
N ARG A 97 7.08 -6.76 0.34
CA ARG A 97 7.63 -5.49 0.84
C ARG A 97 8.07 -4.68 -0.38
N ASN A 98 7.18 -3.86 -0.92
CA ASN A 98 7.39 -3.14 -2.16
C ASN A 98 8.67 -2.29 -2.01
N TYR A 99 9.81 -2.75 -2.55
CA TYR A 99 11.10 -2.10 -2.34
C TYR A 99 11.12 -0.66 -2.89
N SER A 100 10.18 -0.35 -3.80
CA SER A 100 9.93 0.98 -4.36
C SER A 100 9.03 1.87 -3.49
N SER A 101 8.48 1.38 -2.37
CA SER A 101 7.62 2.17 -1.48
C SER A 101 8.32 3.42 -0.92
N PRO A 102 9.60 3.37 -0.49
CA PRO A 102 10.30 4.54 0.03
C PRO A 102 10.51 5.64 -1.03
N SER A 103 10.64 5.28 -2.32
CA SER A 103 10.82 6.24 -3.40
C SER A 103 9.51 6.88 -3.89
N GLY A 104 8.35 6.46 -3.35
CA GLY A 104 7.03 6.94 -3.76
C GLY A 104 6.64 6.52 -5.18
N GLN A 105 7.37 5.58 -5.78
CA GLN A 105 7.09 5.10 -7.13
C GLN A 105 5.95 4.08 -7.12
N CYS A 106 5.04 4.22 -8.09
CA CYS A 106 3.99 3.24 -8.34
C CYS A 106 4.59 1.91 -8.79
N ALA A 107 3.88 0.80 -8.52
CA ALA A 107 4.29 -0.50 -9.03
C ALA A 107 4.37 -0.50 -10.57
N GLY A 108 5.44 -1.10 -11.12
CA GLY A 108 5.76 -1.04 -12.55
C GLY A 108 4.63 -1.46 -13.47
N TYR A 109 3.87 -2.50 -13.09
CA TYR A 109 2.74 -2.99 -13.89
C TYR A 109 1.63 -1.95 -14.15
N LEU A 110 1.53 -0.89 -13.35
CA LEU A 110 0.52 0.15 -13.52
C LEU A 110 0.81 1.03 -14.74
N SER A 111 2.07 1.19 -15.14
CA SER A 111 2.46 1.98 -16.31
C SER A 111 2.36 1.22 -17.63
N PHE A 112 2.31 -0.12 -17.59
CA PHE A 112 2.26 -0.93 -18.80
C PHE A 112 0.93 -0.77 -19.58
N PRO A 113 0.97 -0.82 -20.93
CA PRO A 113 -0.19 -0.65 -21.81
C PRO A 113 -1.02 -1.94 -21.89
N VAL A 114 -1.49 -2.43 -20.74
CA VAL A 114 -2.27 -3.67 -20.62
C VAL A 114 -3.70 -3.38 -20.21
N PRO A 115 -4.66 -4.26 -20.56
CA PRO A 115 -6.05 -4.09 -20.18
C PRO A 115 -6.25 -3.93 -18.67
N LEU A 116 -7.27 -3.16 -18.28
CA LEU A 116 -7.56 -2.86 -16.87
C LEU A 116 -7.80 -4.13 -16.03
N TYR A 117 -8.36 -5.19 -16.62
CA TYR A 117 -8.58 -6.45 -15.89
C TYR A 117 -7.26 -7.07 -15.43
N ALA A 118 -6.18 -6.96 -16.21
CA ALA A 118 -4.88 -7.50 -15.87
C ALA A 118 -4.29 -6.72 -14.69
N LYS A 119 -4.36 -5.37 -14.74
CA LYS A 119 -3.95 -4.50 -13.62
C LYS A 119 -4.73 -4.82 -12.34
N ARG A 120 -6.05 -5.00 -12.44
CA ARG A 120 -6.90 -5.37 -11.29
C ARG A 120 -6.58 -6.75 -10.73
N LEU A 121 -6.30 -7.72 -11.58
CA LEU A 121 -5.95 -9.08 -11.15
C LEU A 121 -4.62 -9.06 -10.36
N LEU A 122 -3.61 -8.38 -10.91
CA LEU A 122 -2.31 -8.22 -10.25
C LEU A 122 -2.41 -7.44 -8.95
N ALA A 123 -3.20 -6.37 -8.91
CA ALA A 123 -3.45 -5.62 -7.69
C ALA A 123 -4.03 -6.52 -6.59
N GLN A 124 -5.08 -7.30 -6.91
CA GLN A 124 -5.71 -8.23 -5.95
C GLN A 124 -4.71 -9.26 -5.40
N VAL A 125 -3.88 -9.85 -6.25
CA VAL A 125 -2.88 -10.84 -5.84
C VAL A 125 -1.78 -10.21 -4.99
N ARG A 126 -1.32 -9.00 -5.36
CA ARG A 126 -0.30 -8.26 -4.61
C ARG A 126 -0.77 -7.75 -3.26
N THR A 127 -2.07 -7.51 -3.10
CA THR A 127 -2.67 -7.04 -1.84
C THR A 127 -3.39 -8.17 -1.08
N ALA A 128 -3.18 -9.42 -1.48
CA ALA A 128 -3.84 -10.56 -0.86
C ALA A 128 -3.34 -10.74 0.58
N GLY A 129 -4.29 -10.91 1.50
CA GLY A 129 -3.95 -11.21 2.89
C GLY A 129 -3.28 -12.58 3.02
N SER A 130 -2.33 -12.70 3.96
CA SER A 130 -1.64 -13.95 4.24
C SER A 130 -2.61 -14.99 4.81
N SER A 131 -3.44 -14.63 5.80
CA SER A 131 -4.36 -15.58 6.45
C SER A 131 -5.63 -15.87 5.65
N TYR A 132 -6.22 -14.84 5.05
CA TYR A 132 -7.44 -14.94 4.27
C TYR A 132 -7.34 -14.00 3.08
N SER A 133 -7.66 -14.49 1.89
CA SER A 133 -7.67 -13.65 0.70
C SER A 133 -8.76 -14.05 -0.29
N ARG A 134 -9.13 -13.08 -1.12
CA ARG A 134 -10.15 -13.24 -2.16
C ARG A 134 -9.62 -12.66 -3.46
N VAL A 135 -9.64 -13.48 -4.52
CA VAL A 135 -9.27 -13.06 -5.87
C VAL A 135 -10.45 -13.27 -6.80
N THR A 136 -10.91 -12.18 -7.42
CA THR A 136 -12.02 -12.19 -8.37
C THR A 136 -11.50 -12.09 -9.79
N LEU A 137 -11.86 -13.07 -10.62
CA LEU A 137 -11.53 -13.14 -12.04
C LEU A 137 -12.80 -13.39 -12.86
N SER A 138 -13.21 -12.42 -13.68
CA SER A 138 -14.39 -12.58 -14.57
C SER A 138 -15.65 -13.05 -13.82
N ARG A 139 -15.95 -12.46 -12.66
CA ARG A 139 -17.05 -12.84 -11.73
C ARG A 139 -16.86 -14.16 -10.97
N ILE A 140 -15.81 -14.92 -11.26
CA ILE A 140 -15.43 -16.10 -10.48
C ILE A 140 -14.64 -15.64 -9.26
N VAL A 141 -15.08 -16.04 -8.07
CA VAL A 141 -14.45 -15.68 -6.80
C VAL A 141 -13.66 -16.88 -6.28
N ASN A 142 -12.35 -16.72 -6.17
CA ASN A 142 -11.48 -17.67 -5.48
C ASN A 142 -11.23 -17.15 -4.06
N VAL A 143 -11.60 -17.96 -3.07
CA VAL A 143 -11.33 -17.71 -1.65
C VAL A 143 -10.20 -18.63 -1.20
N PHE A 144 -9.27 -18.07 -0.43
CA PHE A 144 -8.13 -18.76 0.19
C PHE A 144 -8.20 -18.51 1.69
N ASP A 145 -8.06 -19.58 2.47
CA ASP A 145 -8.11 -19.54 3.92
C ASP A 145 -7.03 -20.47 4.48
N ASN A 146 -5.98 -19.87 5.05
CA ASN A 146 -4.83 -20.59 5.57
C ASN A 146 -5.15 -21.45 6.80
N SER A 147 -6.32 -21.29 7.42
CA SER A 147 -6.78 -22.21 8.48
C SER A 147 -7.20 -23.57 7.93
N ASN A 148 -7.46 -23.67 6.63
CA ASN A 148 -7.83 -24.90 5.95
C ASN A 148 -6.65 -25.48 5.17
N SER A 149 -6.72 -26.78 4.91
CA SER A 149 -5.83 -27.44 3.96
C SER A 149 -6.30 -27.20 2.52
N CYS A 150 -5.34 -27.19 1.60
CA CYS A 150 -5.60 -27.04 0.17
C CYS A 150 -6.50 -28.16 -0.35
N SER A 151 -7.71 -27.80 -0.77
CA SER A 151 -8.78 -28.74 -1.16
C SER A 151 -8.53 -29.49 -2.47
N ILE A 152 -7.49 -29.12 -3.22
CA ILE A 152 -7.26 -29.62 -4.58
C ILE A 152 -6.05 -30.54 -4.70
N CYS A 153 -5.07 -30.48 -3.79
CA CYS A 153 -3.79 -31.15 -3.98
C CYS A 153 -3.48 -32.27 -2.97
N ASN A 154 -4.31 -32.42 -1.93
CA ASN A 154 -4.18 -33.47 -0.90
C ASN A 154 -2.81 -33.57 -0.20
N THR A 155 -1.95 -32.53 -0.28
CA THR A 155 -0.64 -32.54 0.39
C THR A 155 -0.71 -32.19 1.87
N GLY A 156 -1.85 -31.70 2.35
CA GLY A 156 -2.01 -31.19 3.71
C GLY A 156 -1.42 -29.78 3.92
N GLU A 157 -0.87 -29.15 2.88
CA GLU A 157 -0.45 -27.75 2.95
C GLU A 157 -1.65 -26.80 3.09
N SER A 158 -1.41 -25.59 3.58
CA SER A 158 -2.45 -24.57 3.77
C SER A 158 -3.06 -24.10 2.44
N ASP A 159 -4.36 -23.81 2.43
CA ASP A 159 -5.08 -23.22 1.28
C ASP A 159 -4.76 -21.73 1.14
N SER A 160 -3.50 -21.44 0.82
CA SER A 160 -2.98 -20.09 0.63
C SER A 160 -2.80 -19.76 -0.86
N LEU A 161 -2.88 -18.47 -1.18
CA LEU A 161 -2.57 -17.99 -2.52
C LEU A 161 -1.11 -18.34 -2.91
N PHE A 162 -0.16 -18.24 -1.99
CA PHE A 162 1.23 -18.60 -2.25
C PHE A 162 1.44 -20.07 -2.52
N HIS A 163 0.78 -20.95 -1.75
CA HIS A 163 0.78 -22.38 -2.03
C HIS A 163 0.23 -22.63 -3.44
N LEU A 164 -0.90 -22.02 -3.80
CA LEU A 164 -1.46 -22.12 -5.16
C LEU A 164 -0.42 -21.71 -6.23
N LEU A 165 0.17 -20.53 -6.05
CA LEU A 165 1.03 -19.91 -7.06
C LEU A 165 2.39 -20.59 -7.18
N GLY A 166 2.98 -21.08 -6.09
CA GLY A 166 4.36 -21.55 -6.04
C GLY A 166 4.54 -23.05 -5.83
N ARG A 167 3.66 -23.72 -5.07
CA ARG A 167 3.96 -25.06 -4.54
C ARG A 167 2.95 -26.15 -4.89
N CYS A 168 1.69 -25.79 -5.10
CA CYS A 168 0.59 -26.72 -5.38
C CYS A 168 0.95 -27.67 -6.53
N PRO A 169 1.05 -28.99 -6.31
CA PRO A 169 1.52 -29.93 -7.33
C PRO A 169 0.58 -30.04 -8.53
N ILE A 170 -0.72 -29.75 -8.35
CA ILE A 170 -1.72 -29.74 -9.43
C ILE A 170 -1.35 -28.76 -10.54
N PHE A 171 -0.72 -27.62 -10.20
CA PHE A 171 -0.37 -26.57 -11.17
C PHE A 171 1.10 -26.58 -11.58
N ARG A 172 1.80 -27.70 -11.38
CA ARG A 172 3.21 -27.85 -11.72
C ARG A 172 3.47 -27.66 -13.22
N SER A 173 2.59 -28.18 -14.07
CA SER A 173 2.66 -28.02 -15.53
C SER A 173 2.54 -26.56 -15.95
N GLU A 174 1.60 -25.84 -15.35
CA GLU A 174 1.31 -24.44 -15.61
C GLU A 174 2.49 -23.58 -15.18
N ARG A 175 3.05 -23.81 -13.98
CA ARG A 175 4.28 -23.10 -13.56
C ARG A 175 5.43 -23.33 -14.52
N ARG A 176 5.64 -24.56 -14.98
CA ARG A 176 6.69 -24.86 -15.98
C ARG A 176 6.44 -24.14 -17.30
N ARG A 177 5.18 -24.07 -17.72
CA ARG A 177 4.80 -23.40 -18.97
C ARG A 177 5.02 -21.90 -18.92
N PHE A 178 4.65 -21.23 -17.83
CA PHE A 178 4.67 -19.77 -17.73
C PHE A 178 5.97 -19.20 -17.14
N PHE A 179 6.67 -19.97 -16.30
CA PHE A 179 7.86 -19.51 -15.56
C PHE A 179 9.08 -20.43 -15.71
N ALA A 180 9.00 -21.50 -16.50
CA ALA A 180 10.06 -22.51 -16.62
C ALA A 180 10.47 -23.15 -15.27
N ALA A 181 9.62 -23.05 -14.24
CA ALA A 181 9.87 -23.54 -12.89
C ALA A 181 8.85 -24.60 -12.46
N ALA A 182 9.27 -25.63 -11.73
CA ALA A 182 8.37 -26.65 -11.20
C ALA A 182 7.71 -26.23 -9.87
N SER A 183 8.43 -25.43 -9.10
CA SER A 183 8.02 -24.83 -7.83
C SER A 183 8.65 -23.45 -7.74
N MET A 184 8.06 -22.60 -6.90
CA MET A 184 8.59 -21.28 -6.56
C MET A 184 8.43 -21.08 -5.06
N GLU A 185 9.50 -20.64 -4.41
CA GLU A 185 9.44 -20.19 -3.02
C GLU A 185 8.65 -18.88 -2.91
N ASP A 186 8.16 -18.56 -1.71
CA ASP A 186 7.30 -17.39 -1.50
C ASP A 186 8.00 -16.08 -1.93
N ASP A 187 9.32 -15.98 -1.74
CA ASP A 187 10.14 -14.85 -2.21
C ASP A 187 10.22 -14.75 -3.75
N GLU A 188 10.26 -15.90 -4.44
CA GLU A 188 10.27 -15.96 -5.91
C GLU A 188 8.91 -15.55 -6.48
N VAL A 189 7.81 -15.98 -5.83
CA VAL A 189 6.46 -15.52 -6.14
C VAL A 189 6.37 -14.00 -5.95
N GLY A 190 6.90 -13.48 -4.83
CA GLY A 190 6.97 -12.05 -4.56
C GLY A 190 7.66 -11.26 -5.66
N ARG A 191 8.89 -11.66 -6.05
CA ARG A 191 9.64 -11.02 -7.15
C ARG A 191 8.90 -11.09 -8.48
N THR A 192 8.27 -12.22 -8.77
CA THR A 192 7.48 -12.40 -10.00
C THR A 192 6.28 -11.46 -10.05
N LEU A 193 5.73 -11.07 -8.90
CA LEU A 193 4.63 -10.11 -8.82
C LEU A 193 5.09 -8.64 -8.87
N GLU A 194 6.38 -8.33 -8.72
CA GLU A 194 6.93 -6.97 -8.86
C GLU A 194 6.96 -6.48 -10.31
N LEU A 195 7.05 -7.41 -11.27
CA LEU A 195 6.78 -7.19 -12.70
C LEU A 195 7.51 -5.97 -13.28
N SER A 196 8.83 -6.10 -13.41
CA SER A 196 9.69 -5.11 -14.07
C SER A 196 9.63 -5.17 -15.60
N GLN A 197 9.07 -6.24 -16.17
CA GLN A 197 9.03 -6.48 -17.62
C GLN A 197 7.63 -6.86 -18.09
N LEU A 198 7.29 -6.41 -19.31
CA LEU A 198 5.98 -6.66 -19.92
C LEU A 198 5.75 -8.16 -20.20
N GLU A 199 6.79 -8.89 -20.59
CA GLU A 199 6.72 -10.33 -20.82
C GLU A 199 6.37 -11.09 -19.54
N THR A 200 7.06 -10.81 -18.43
CA THR A 200 6.74 -11.37 -17.12
C THR A 200 5.30 -11.06 -16.71
N LEU A 201 4.79 -9.86 -17.04
CA LEU A 201 3.40 -9.52 -16.78
C LEU A 201 2.45 -10.43 -17.54
N HIS A 202 2.65 -10.60 -18.84
CA HIS A 202 1.79 -11.46 -19.65
C HIS A 202 1.81 -12.91 -19.15
N ASN A 203 2.99 -13.43 -18.80
CA ASN A 203 3.13 -14.77 -18.26
C ASN A 203 2.41 -14.91 -16.91
N THR A 204 2.59 -13.95 -16.00
CA THR A 204 1.94 -13.95 -14.68
C THR A 204 0.42 -13.85 -14.81
N VAL A 205 -0.09 -12.96 -15.68
CA VAL A 205 -1.54 -12.82 -15.89
C VAL A 205 -2.12 -14.07 -16.55
N GLY A 206 -1.45 -14.64 -17.54
CA GLY A 206 -1.88 -15.88 -18.20
C GLY A 206 -1.90 -17.08 -17.26
N TYR A 207 -0.87 -17.20 -16.41
CA TYR A 207 -0.81 -18.20 -15.34
C TYR A 207 -1.99 -18.05 -14.38
N LEU A 208 -2.16 -16.85 -13.81
CA LEU A 208 -3.24 -16.54 -12.87
C LEU A 208 -4.61 -16.84 -13.47
N GLN A 209 -4.85 -16.45 -14.72
CA GLN A 209 -6.11 -16.74 -15.40
C GLN A 209 -6.38 -18.24 -15.54
N THR A 210 -5.33 -19.01 -15.82
CA THR A 210 -5.44 -20.47 -15.99
C THR A 210 -5.72 -21.15 -14.66
N VAL A 211 -4.87 -20.94 -13.66
CA VAL A 211 -4.95 -21.66 -12.38
C VAL A 211 -6.17 -21.28 -11.55
N LEU A 212 -6.58 -20.00 -11.58
CA LEU A 212 -7.77 -19.55 -10.84
C LEU A 212 -9.07 -20.08 -11.44
N ARG A 213 -9.11 -20.29 -12.77
CA ARG A 213 -10.27 -20.92 -13.44
C ARG A 213 -10.30 -22.42 -13.17
N GLN A 214 -9.16 -23.10 -13.31
CA GLN A 214 -9.04 -24.52 -13.01
C GLN A 214 -9.41 -24.82 -11.55
N ARG A 215 -8.87 -24.05 -10.59
CA ARG A 215 -9.24 -24.18 -9.16
C ARG A 215 -10.74 -24.01 -8.95
N ALA A 216 -11.33 -22.95 -9.49
CA ALA A 216 -12.76 -22.68 -9.33
C ALA A 216 -13.63 -23.83 -9.88
N PHE A 217 -13.24 -24.39 -11.02
CA PHE A 217 -13.90 -25.58 -11.58
C PHE A 217 -13.78 -26.79 -10.63
N ILE A 218 -12.58 -27.12 -10.18
CA ILE A 218 -12.33 -28.26 -9.28
C ILE A 218 -13.10 -28.11 -7.96
N VAL A 219 -13.09 -26.92 -7.36
CA VAL A 219 -13.77 -26.66 -6.08
C VAL A 219 -15.29 -26.70 -6.25
N THR A 220 -15.83 -26.23 -7.39
CA THR A 220 -17.28 -26.22 -7.61
C THR A 220 -17.79 -27.63 -7.90
N GLU A 221 -17.13 -28.37 -8.80
CA GLU A 221 -17.52 -29.74 -9.19
C GLU A 221 -17.22 -30.77 -8.09
N GLY A 222 -16.10 -30.63 -7.37
CA GLY A 222 -15.73 -31.52 -6.26
C GLY A 222 -16.72 -31.48 -5.09
N ASN A 223 -17.40 -30.35 -4.89
CA ASN A 223 -18.46 -30.23 -3.88
C ASN A 223 -19.79 -30.87 -4.31
N ILE A 224 -19.99 -31.13 -5.62
CA ILE A 224 -21.19 -31.82 -6.13
C ILE A 224 -21.06 -33.33 -5.92
N ALA A 225 -19.84 -33.90 -5.95
CA ALA A 225 -19.60 -35.33 -5.76
C ALA A 225 -19.63 -35.81 -4.29
N LEU A 226 -19.69 -34.89 -3.32
CA LEU A 226 -19.73 -35.18 -1.88
C LEU A 226 -21.12 -34.93 -1.24
N ARG A 227 -22.16 -34.72 -2.06
CA ARG A 227 -23.57 -34.64 -1.63
C ARG A 227 -24.37 -35.79 -2.23
#